data_AF-A0A924BSU3-F1
#
_entry.id   AF-A0A924BSU3-F1
#
_cell.length_a   1.000
_cell.length_b   1.000
_cell.length_c   1.000
_cell.angle_alpha   90.00
_cell.angle_beta   90.00
_cell.angle_gamma   90.00
#
_symmetry.space_group_name_H-M   'P 1'
#
loop_
_entity.id
_entity.type
_entity.pdbx_description
1 polymer ?
#
loop_
_entity_poly.entity_id
_entity_poly.type
_entity_poly.pdbx_seq_one_letter_code
_entity_poly.pdbx_strand_id
1 'polypeptide(L)'
;SKDEPEEDGRIAVQITFEIKGDKVSLTSVYCQEESEKEALEKQIRSNKAIDDAHWHKEPNNTWYHDEVVTGYINMADEIAAAAYNCASGDDYRPGNFSEIKVSEREIILSQINLHNSRSSAHKDDYYMRKLYFQIPLTGEEPETPRFEDNYKIGNMVISFSDHSSVRNRECGKKTVEQILQQQAGFQNKK
;
A
#
# COMPACT_ATOMS: atom_id res chain seq x y z
N SER A 1 -12.06 -61.11 -22.71
CA SER A 1 -12.76 -59.83 -22.55
C SER A 1 -13.54 -59.89 -21.26
N LYS A 2 -12.97 -59.29 -20.22
CA LYS A 2 -13.68 -58.76 -19.05
C LYS A 2 -12.87 -57.53 -18.69
N ASP A 3 -13.37 -56.40 -19.16
CA ASP A 3 -12.91 -55.07 -18.76
C ASP A 3 -13.26 -54.92 -17.28
N GLU A 4 -12.24 -54.84 -16.42
CA GLU A 4 -12.41 -54.31 -15.06
C GLU A 4 -12.33 -52.78 -15.15
N PRO A 5 -13.32 -52.04 -14.64
CA PRO A 5 -13.29 -50.59 -14.70
C PRO A 5 -12.35 -50.03 -13.63
N GLU A 6 -11.69 -48.96 -14.04
CA GLU A 6 -10.72 -48.09 -13.37
C GLU A 6 -11.06 -47.77 -11.89
N GLU A 7 -10.03 -47.72 -11.03
CA GLU A 7 -10.09 -47.20 -9.66
C GLU A 7 -10.47 -45.72 -9.66
N ASP A 8 -11.77 -45.46 -9.67
CA ASP A 8 -12.34 -44.14 -9.48
C ASP A 8 -12.20 -43.76 -8.00
N GLY A 9 -11.58 -42.62 -7.70
CA GLY A 9 -11.23 -42.14 -6.35
C GLY A 9 -12.46 -41.88 -5.46
N ARG A 10 -13.09 -42.94 -4.96
CA ARG A 10 -14.29 -42.87 -4.12
C ARG A 10 -13.93 -42.30 -2.75
N ILE A 11 -14.58 -41.19 -2.41
CA ILE A 11 -14.46 -40.52 -1.12
C ILE A 11 -14.93 -41.49 -0.02
N ALA A 12 -14.04 -41.87 0.90
CA ALA A 12 -14.36 -42.76 2.02
C ALA A 12 -15.14 -42.05 3.13
N VAL A 13 -14.85 -40.77 3.36
CA VAL A 13 -15.50 -39.91 4.37
C VAL A 13 -15.64 -38.49 3.82
N GLN A 14 -16.82 -37.91 3.96
CA GLN A 14 -17.08 -36.49 3.69
C GLN A 14 -17.87 -35.88 4.85
N ILE A 15 -17.37 -34.77 5.38
CA ILE A 15 -18.00 -34.04 6.48
C ILE A 15 -18.29 -32.63 5.97
N THR A 16 -19.55 -32.21 6.07
CA THR A 16 -20.00 -30.89 5.61
C THR A 16 -20.42 -30.04 6.79
N PHE A 17 -19.85 -28.84 6.87
CA PHE A 17 -20.24 -27.82 7.84
C PHE A 17 -20.93 -26.66 7.14
N GLU A 18 -21.91 -26.07 7.82
CA GLU A 18 -22.58 -24.84 7.41
C GLU A 18 -22.24 -23.73 8.41
N ILE A 19 -21.84 -22.58 7.86
CA ILE A 19 -21.51 -21.37 8.63
C ILE A 19 -22.72 -20.44 8.58
N LYS A 20 -23.29 -20.12 9.74
CA LYS A 20 -24.38 -19.15 9.89
C LYS A 20 -24.01 -18.09 10.91
N GLY A 21 -23.70 -16.89 10.43
CA GLY A 21 -23.20 -15.81 11.28
C GLY A 21 -21.83 -16.15 11.85
N ASP A 22 -21.72 -16.15 13.18
CA ASP A 22 -20.51 -16.48 13.95
C ASP A 22 -20.46 -17.95 14.42
N LYS A 23 -21.37 -18.80 13.94
CA LYS A 23 -21.47 -20.21 14.33
C LYS A 23 -21.18 -21.15 13.18
N VAL A 24 -20.36 -22.16 13.46
CA VAL A 24 -20.13 -23.32 12.58
C VAL A 24 -20.99 -24.47 13.07
N SER A 25 -21.76 -25.08 12.19
CA SER A 25 -22.64 -26.20 12.53
C SER A 25 -22.42 -27.38 11.59
N LEU A 26 -22.42 -28.59 12.13
CA LEU A 26 -22.33 -29.82 11.33
C LEU A 26 -23.66 -30.05 10.57
N THR A 27 -23.58 -30.15 9.25
CA THR A 27 -24.74 -30.34 8.37
C THR A 27 -24.91 -31.79 7.92
N SER A 28 -23.82 -32.44 7.52
CA SER A 28 -23.87 -33.84 7.08
C SER A 28 -22.56 -34.56 7.27
N VAL A 29 -22.64 -35.86 7.55
CA VAL A 29 -21.53 -36.80 7.51
C VAL A 29 -21.91 -37.92 6.55
N TYR A 30 -21.09 -38.09 5.52
CA TYR A 30 -21.08 -39.26 4.68
C TYR A 30 -19.88 -40.11 5.05
N CYS A 31 -20.11 -41.39 5.28
CA CYS A 31 -19.07 -42.38 5.48
C CYS A 31 -19.48 -43.63 4.70
N GLN A 32 -18.51 -44.29 4.06
CA GLN A 32 -18.77 -45.55 3.38
C GLN A 32 -19.19 -46.65 4.36
N GLU A 33 -18.73 -46.58 5.61
CA GLU A 33 -19.10 -47.49 6.70
C GLU A 33 -20.07 -46.80 7.68
N GLU A 34 -21.34 -47.23 7.70
CA GLU A 34 -22.37 -46.59 8.53
C GLU A 34 -22.09 -46.71 10.04
N SER A 35 -21.36 -47.75 10.48
CA SER A 35 -20.94 -47.90 11.88
C SER A 35 -19.93 -46.84 12.33
N GLU A 36 -19.11 -46.33 11.41
CA GLU A 36 -18.14 -45.28 11.71
C GLU A 36 -18.78 -43.89 11.70
N LYS A 37 -19.83 -43.71 10.89
CA LYS A 37 -20.60 -42.46 10.79
C LYS A 37 -21.15 -42.01 12.14
N GLU A 38 -21.81 -42.90 12.88
CA GLU A 38 -22.39 -42.54 14.19
C GLU A 38 -21.31 -42.13 15.21
N ALA A 39 -20.18 -42.83 15.20
CA ALA A 39 -19.04 -42.52 16.07
C ALA A 39 -18.43 -41.14 15.72
N LEU A 40 -18.24 -40.87 14.43
CA LEU A 40 -17.76 -39.59 13.90
C LEU A 40 -18.71 -38.43 14.24
N GLU A 41 -20.01 -38.60 14.00
CA GLU A 41 -21.01 -37.59 14.33
C GLU A 41 -21.02 -37.26 15.82
N LYS A 42 -20.95 -38.28 16.67
CA LYS A 42 -20.90 -38.09 18.12
C LYS A 42 -19.63 -37.37 18.56
N GLN A 43 -18.48 -37.72 17.99
CA GLN A 43 -17.21 -37.08 18.30
C GLN A 43 -17.21 -35.60 17.88
N ILE A 44 -17.66 -35.29 16.66
CA ILE A 44 -17.71 -33.93 16.13
C ILE A 44 -18.68 -33.07 16.96
N ARG A 45 -19.89 -33.58 17.25
CA ARG A 45 -20.89 -32.86 18.06
C ARG A 45 -20.44 -32.65 19.51
N SER A 46 -19.57 -33.50 20.04
CA SER A 46 -19.01 -33.34 21.38
C SER A 46 -17.88 -32.32 21.46
N ASN A 47 -17.32 -31.92 20.31
CA ASN A 47 -16.20 -30.99 20.26
C ASN A 47 -16.69 -29.54 20.35
N LYS A 48 -16.74 -29.02 21.58
CA LYS A 48 -17.13 -27.63 21.87
C LYS A 48 -16.29 -26.57 21.14
N ALA A 49 -15.06 -26.92 20.73
CA ALA A 49 -14.21 -25.98 19.99
C ALA A 49 -14.76 -25.61 18.61
N ILE A 50 -15.67 -26.42 18.04
CA ILE A 50 -16.36 -26.10 16.78
C ILE A 50 -17.43 -25.01 17.01
N ASP A 51 -18.12 -25.06 18.16
CA ASP A 51 -19.10 -24.02 18.53
C ASP A 51 -18.42 -22.69 18.89
N ASP A 52 -17.17 -22.75 19.38
CA ASP A 52 -16.34 -21.58 19.71
C ASP A 52 -15.46 -21.11 18.52
N ALA A 53 -15.67 -21.66 17.32
CA ALA A 53 -14.92 -21.28 16.13
C ALA A 53 -15.36 -19.90 15.64
N HIS A 54 -14.69 -18.87 16.13
CA HIS A 54 -14.85 -17.51 15.65
C HIS A 54 -13.95 -17.25 14.45
N TRP A 55 -14.43 -16.43 13.52
CA TRP A 55 -13.54 -15.76 12.57
C TRP A 55 -12.44 -15.07 13.36
N HIS A 56 -11.18 -15.24 12.94
CA HIS A 56 -10.11 -14.42 13.47
C HIS A 56 -10.57 -12.98 13.28
N LYS A 57 -10.70 -12.20 14.37
CA LYS A 57 -10.92 -10.76 14.24
C LYS A 57 -9.89 -10.28 13.23
N GLU A 58 -10.34 -9.53 12.21
CA GLU A 58 -9.39 -8.82 11.36
C GLU A 58 -8.33 -8.23 12.29
N PRO A 59 -7.02 -8.40 11.99
CA PRO A 59 -6.01 -7.78 12.80
C PRO A 59 -6.47 -6.33 12.97
N ASN A 60 -6.56 -5.86 14.20
CA ASN A 60 -6.89 -4.47 14.47
C ASN A 60 -5.91 -3.66 13.62
N ASN A 61 -6.33 -3.24 12.43
CA ASN A 61 -5.70 -2.18 11.68
C ASN A 61 -6.13 -0.93 12.46
N THR A 62 -5.63 -0.81 13.68
CA THR A 62 -5.37 0.50 14.27
C THR A 62 -4.38 1.13 13.31
N TRP A 63 -4.90 1.78 12.27
CA TRP A 63 -4.16 2.75 11.48
C TRP A 63 -3.51 3.67 12.52
N TYR A 64 -2.19 3.60 12.63
CA TYR A 64 -1.47 4.36 13.63
C TYR A 64 -1.51 5.83 13.17
N HIS A 65 -2.20 6.65 13.96
CA HIS A 65 -2.25 8.12 13.93
C HIS A 65 -2.73 8.79 12.63
N ASP A 66 -4.05 8.83 12.43
CA ASP A 66 -4.72 9.66 11.40
C ASP A 66 -4.17 11.09 11.35
N GLU A 67 -3.91 11.72 12.49
CA GLU A 67 -3.37 13.10 12.54
C GLU A 67 -1.93 13.20 12.01
N VAL A 68 -1.08 12.20 12.26
CA VAL A 68 0.31 12.17 11.79
C VAL A 68 0.35 11.90 10.29
N VAL A 69 -0.42 10.91 9.82
CA VAL A 69 -0.53 10.60 8.38
C VAL A 69 -1.12 11.78 7.63
N THR A 70 -2.19 12.40 8.14
CA THR A 70 -2.77 13.62 7.56
C THR A 70 -1.78 14.78 7.58
N GLY A 71 -0.99 14.94 8.65
CA GLY A 71 0.08 15.92 8.73
C GLY A 71 1.16 15.71 7.66
N TYR A 72 1.57 14.47 7.42
CA TYR A 72 2.50 14.12 6.34
C TYR A 72 1.91 14.39 4.95
N ILE A 73 0.64 14.04 4.71
CA ILE A 73 -0.04 14.32 3.44
C ILE A 73 -0.09 15.84 3.18
N ASN A 74 -0.43 16.64 4.19
CA ASN A 74 -0.45 18.09 4.07
C ASN A 74 0.94 18.66 3.78
N MET A 75 1.98 18.20 4.48
CA MET A 75 3.37 18.60 4.19
C MET A 75 3.80 18.22 2.77
N ALA A 76 3.43 17.02 2.31
CA ALA A 76 3.73 16.58 0.96
C ALA A 76 3.06 17.48 -0.09
N ASP A 77 1.81 17.89 0.14
CA ASP A 77 1.08 18.79 -0.76
C ASP A 77 1.72 20.17 -0.84
N GLU A 78 2.09 20.76 0.30
CA GLU A 78 2.80 22.06 0.37
C GLU A 78 4.13 22.03 -0.38
N ILE A 79 4.93 20.95 -0.21
CA ILE A 79 6.22 20.78 -0.89
C ILE A 79 5.99 20.61 -2.41
N ALA A 80 5.02 19.79 -2.80
CA ALA A 80 4.74 19.54 -4.21
C ALA A 80 4.15 20.77 -4.94
N ALA A 81 3.40 21.62 -4.23
CA ALA A 81 2.91 22.90 -4.76
C ALA A 81 4.06 23.88 -5.09
N ALA A 82 5.11 23.92 -4.26
CA ALA A 82 6.30 24.73 -4.52
C ALA A 82 7.05 24.27 -5.78
N ALA A 83 6.97 22.98 -6.13
CA ALA A 83 7.57 22.43 -7.33
C ALA A 83 6.75 22.73 -8.62
N TYR A 84 5.46 23.02 -8.53
CA TYR A 84 4.58 23.18 -9.71
C TYR A 84 4.67 24.59 -10.37
N ASN A 85 4.90 25.65 -9.60
CA ASN A 85 4.78 27.04 -10.08
C ASN A 85 6.04 27.58 -10.78
N CYS A 86 6.39 27.07 -11.97
CA CYS A 86 7.66 27.45 -12.62
C CYS A 86 7.59 28.15 -13.99
N ALA A 87 6.56 27.98 -14.82
CA ALA A 87 6.29 28.87 -15.97
C ALA A 87 4.92 28.58 -16.60
N SER A 88 4.38 29.57 -17.31
CA SER A 88 3.19 29.46 -18.16
C SER A 88 3.40 28.40 -19.25
N GLY A 89 2.70 27.26 -19.14
CA GLY A 89 2.76 26.16 -20.10
C GLY A 89 2.78 24.76 -19.47
N ASP A 90 2.98 24.65 -18.14
CA ASP A 90 2.79 23.40 -17.40
C ASP A 90 1.29 23.15 -17.19
N ASP A 91 0.59 22.80 -18.28
CA ASP A 91 -0.84 22.48 -18.32
C ASP A 91 -1.15 21.08 -17.72
N TYR A 92 -0.47 20.67 -16.65
CA TYR A 92 -0.83 19.45 -15.96
C TYR A 92 -1.94 19.73 -14.95
N ARG A 93 -3.17 19.24 -15.19
CA ARG A 93 -4.29 19.23 -14.23
C ARG A 93 -4.96 17.84 -14.19
N PRO A 94 -5.49 17.37 -13.03
CA PRO A 94 -5.52 18.03 -11.71
C PRO A 94 -4.73 17.29 -10.61
N GLY A 95 -4.08 18.06 -9.73
CA GLY A 95 -3.40 17.59 -8.52
C GLY A 95 -1.89 17.82 -8.53
N ASN A 96 -1.29 18.03 -7.35
CA ASN A 96 0.16 18.17 -7.21
C ASN A 96 0.93 16.85 -7.48
N PHE A 97 0.22 15.73 -7.53
CA PHE A 97 0.75 14.39 -7.70
C PHE A 97 0.26 13.78 -9.01
N SER A 98 1.18 13.20 -9.77
CA SER A 98 0.90 12.43 -10.99
C SER A 98 0.51 10.98 -10.69
N GLU A 99 0.87 10.45 -9.52
CA GLU A 99 0.55 9.09 -9.11
C GLU A 99 0.40 9.01 -7.58
N ILE A 100 -0.59 8.25 -7.12
CA ILE A 100 -0.80 7.91 -5.70
C ILE A 100 -0.91 6.38 -5.62
N LYS A 101 -0.06 5.74 -4.82
CA LYS A 101 -0.13 4.31 -4.51
C LYS A 101 -0.37 4.14 -3.02
N VAL A 102 -1.31 3.27 -2.67
CA VAL A 102 -1.60 2.94 -1.28
C VAL A 102 -1.40 1.44 -1.11
N SER A 103 -0.67 1.06 -0.07
CA SER A 103 -0.46 -0.32 0.34
C SER A 103 -0.86 -0.49 1.81
N GLU A 104 -0.76 -1.71 2.32
CA GLU A 104 -1.00 -1.98 3.75
C GLU A 104 0.02 -1.29 4.67
N ARG A 105 1.19 -0.90 4.15
CA ARG A 105 2.30 -0.36 4.94
C ARG A 105 2.54 1.12 4.75
N GLU A 106 2.23 1.64 3.57
CA GLU A 106 2.60 3.02 3.21
C GLU A 106 1.71 3.61 2.11
N ILE A 107 1.69 4.94 2.08
CA ILE A 107 1.20 5.75 0.96
C ILE A 107 2.43 6.31 0.23
N ILE A 108 2.45 6.14 -1.09
CA ILE A 108 3.45 6.73 -1.97
C ILE A 108 2.78 7.81 -2.82
N LEU A 109 3.28 9.04 -2.73
CA LEU A 109 2.84 10.17 -3.56
C LEU A 109 3.98 10.54 -4.52
N SER A 110 3.71 10.56 -5.82
CA SER A 110 4.72 10.82 -6.85
C SER A 110 4.33 12.04 -7.67
N GLN A 111 5.26 12.98 -7.84
CA GLN A 111 5.19 14.08 -8.80
C GLN A 111 6.32 13.90 -9.82
N ILE A 112 5.95 13.49 -11.03
CA ILE A 112 6.89 13.18 -12.12
C ILE A 112 6.70 14.19 -13.25
N ASN A 113 7.64 15.14 -13.32
CA ASN A 113 7.65 16.20 -14.32
C ASN A 113 8.81 15.95 -15.29
N LEU A 114 8.53 15.20 -16.35
CA LEU A 114 9.49 14.86 -17.41
C LEU A 114 9.07 15.53 -18.71
N HIS A 115 9.56 16.74 -18.95
CA HIS A 115 9.44 17.37 -20.27
C HIS A 115 10.77 17.33 -20.99
N ASN A 116 10.77 16.70 -22.16
CA ASN A 116 11.90 16.68 -23.05
C ASN A 116 11.78 17.82 -24.08
N SER A 117 12.84 18.61 -24.23
CA SER A 117 12.90 19.61 -25.29
C SER A 117 12.73 18.91 -26.65
N ARG A 118 11.63 19.18 -27.35
CA ARG A 118 11.32 18.55 -28.65
C ARG A 118 12.22 19.03 -29.81
N SER A 119 13.21 19.89 -29.55
CA SER A 119 14.07 20.49 -30.57
C SER A 119 15.49 20.70 -30.03
N SER A 120 16.49 20.46 -30.88
CA SER A 120 17.91 20.70 -30.60
C SER A 120 18.25 22.16 -30.28
N ALA A 121 17.36 23.11 -30.63
CA ALA A 121 17.49 24.53 -30.31
C ALA A 121 17.05 24.89 -28.88
N HIS A 122 16.35 23.98 -28.17
CA HIS A 122 15.82 24.21 -26.82
C HIS A 122 16.40 23.24 -25.79
N LYS A 123 17.60 22.70 -26.05
CA LYS A 123 18.31 21.82 -25.10
C LYS A 123 18.53 22.45 -23.73
N ASP A 124 18.46 23.77 -23.62
CA ASP A 124 18.61 24.48 -22.34
C ASP A 124 17.28 24.75 -21.64
N ASP A 125 16.18 24.19 -22.14
CA ASP A 125 14.82 24.47 -21.69
C ASP A 125 13.99 23.20 -21.43
N TYR A 126 14.65 22.17 -20.89
CA TYR A 126 13.98 20.98 -20.41
C TYR A 126 13.97 20.93 -18.88
N TYR A 127 12.97 20.27 -18.33
CA TYR A 127 12.86 19.94 -16.92
C TYR A 127 12.67 18.42 -16.73
N MET A 128 13.48 17.84 -15.84
CA MET A 128 13.43 16.42 -15.49
C MET A 128 13.46 16.29 -13.98
N ARG A 129 12.28 16.46 -13.38
CA ARG A 129 12.10 16.45 -11.93
C ARG A 129 11.23 15.27 -11.53
N LYS A 130 11.70 14.55 -10.51
CA LYS A 130 10.93 13.51 -9.86
C LYS A 130 10.98 13.76 -8.37
N LEU A 131 9.82 13.78 -7.75
CA LEU A 131 9.64 13.97 -6.33
C LEU A 131 8.72 12.85 -5.82
N TYR A 132 9.18 12.13 -4.81
CA TYR A 132 8.46 11.02 -4.20
C TYR A 132 8.35 11.24 -2.71
N PHE A 133 7.19 10.94 -2.15
CA PHE A 133 6.93 10.92 -0.73
C PHE A 133 6.51 9.51 -0.34
N GLN A 134 7.17 8.91 0.63
CA GLN A 134 6.77 7.66 1.25
C GLN A 134 6.31 7.95 2.68
N ILE A 135 5.03 7.73 2.93
CA ILE A 135 4.36 8.02 4.19
C ILE A 135 3.97 6.68 4.82
N PRO A 136 4.58 6.28 5.95
CA PRO A 136 4.26 5.00 6.56
C PRO A 136 2.91 5.04 7.27
N LEU A 137 2.16 3.94 7.17
CA LEU A 137 0.90 3.70 7.86
C LEU A 137 1.06 2.87 9.14
N THR A 138 2.17 2.13 9.25
CA THR A 138 2.45 1.23 10.39
C THR A 138 3.39 1.85 11.43
N GLY A 139 3.80 3.12 11.25
CA GLY A 139 4.75 3.81 12.13
C GLY A 139 6.21 3.38 11.94
N GLU A 140 6.48 2.29 11.22
CA GLU A 140 7.82 1.89 10.80
C GLU A 140 8.34 2.82 9.70
N GLU A 141 9.66 3.07 9.68
CA GLU A 141 10.25 3.88 8.62
C GLU A 141 10.27 3.10 7.30
N PRO A 142 9.78 3.68 6.18
CA PRO A 142 9.75 3.00 4.90
C PRO A 142 11.18 2.78 4.35
N GLU A 143 11.34 1.74 3.54
CA GLU A 143 12.63 1.49 2.88
C GLU A 143 12.96 2.65 1.95
N THR A 144 14.09 3.32 2.24
CA THR A 144 14.56 4.46 1.46
C THR A 144 14.89 4.00 0.03
N PRO A 145 14.25 4.56 -1.01
CA PRO A 145 14.54 4.18 -2.37
C PRO A 145 15.91 4.71 -2.78
N ARG A 146 16.50 4.10 -3.82
CA ARG A 146 17.82 4.48 -4.34
C ARG A 146 17.74 5.71 -5.26
N PHE A 147 17.27 6.84 -4.73
CA PHE A 147 17.36 8.13 -5.40
C PHE A 147 18.59 8.91 -4.90
N GLU A 148 19.03 9.90 -5.68
CA GLU A 148 20.26 10.66 -5.44
C GLU A 148 20.17 11.49 -4.14
N ASP A 149 19.07 12.20 -3.93
CA ASP A 149 18.83 13.00 -2.73
C ASP A 149 17.62 12.50 -1.95
N ASN A 150 17.85 12.05 -0.71
CA ASN A 150 16.80 11.60 0.21
C ASN A 150 16.78 12.47 1.47
N TYR A 151 15.58 12.89 1.86
CA TYR A 151 15.30 13.70 3.04
C TYR A 151 14.33 12.96 3.95
N LYS A 152 14.37 13.28 5.25
CA LYS A 152 13.51 12.65 6.27
C LYS A 152 12.83 13.71 7.13
N ILE A 153 11.51 13.63 7.24
CA ILE A 153 10.69 14.45 8.14
C ILE A 153 9.88 13.49 9.02
N GLY A 154 10.29 13.33 10.29
CA GLY A 154 9.77 12.26 11.12
C GLY A 154 10.08 10.89 10.50
N ASN A 155 9.04 10.11 10.22
CA ASN A 155 9.15 8.80 9.56
C ASN A 155 8.80 8.88 8.06
N MET A 156 8.43 10.06 7.54
CA MET A 156 8.22 10.26 6.12
C MET A 156 9.58 10.40 5.41
N VAL A 157 9.75 9.64 4.33
CA VAL A 157 10.91 9.74 3.44
C VAL A 157 10.52 10.52 2.20
N ILE A 158 11.35 11.48 1.82
CA ILE A 158 11.18 12.29 0.61
C ILE A 158 12.37 12.03 -0.29
N SER A 159 12.13 11.60 -1.52
CA SER A 159 13.17 11.41 -2.52
C SER A 159 12.99 12.43 -3.63
N PHE A 160 14.05 13.18 -3.92
CA PHE A 160 14.02 14.22 -4.94
C PHE A 160 15.17 14.01 -5.93
N SER A 161 14.88 14.23 -7.21
CA SER A 161 15.89 14.28 -8.26
C SER A 161 15.53 15.41 -9.22
N ASP A 162 16.50 16.29 -9.50
CA ASP A 162 16.37 17.35 -10.49
C ASP A 162 17.54 17.33 -11.47
N HIS A 163 17.28 16.86 -12.68
CA HIS A 163 18.23 16.90 -13.79
C HIS A 163 17.90 18.00 -14.79
N SER A 164 17.07 18.98 -14.42
CA SER A 164 16.67 20.07 -15.29
C SER A 164 17.87 20.89 -15.78
N SER A 165 17.66 21.52 -16.92
CA SER A 165 18.54 22.54 -17.49
C SER A 165 18.81 23.69 -16.50
N VAL A 166 19.93 24.39 -16.66
CA VAL A 166 20.34 25.49 -15.74
C VAL A 166 19.24 26.53 -15.56
N ARG A 167 18.50 26.84 -16.63
CA ARG A 167 17.38 27.80 -16.61
C ARG A 167 16.21 27.35 -15.72
N ASN A 168 16.06 26.05 -15.52
CA ASN A 168 14.94 25.45 -14.79
C ASN A 168 15.36 24.91 -13.40
N ARG A 169 16.65 24.92 -13.06
CA ARG A 169 17.17 24.46 -11.75
C ARG A 169 16.74 25.32 -10.56
N GLU A 170 16.34 26.57 -10.78
CA GLU A 170 15.84 27.43 -9.69
C GLU A 170 14.62 26.80 -9.00
N CYS A 171 13.80 26.07 -9.77
CA CYS A 171 12.65 25.35 -9.25
C CYS A 171 13.05 24.20 -8.33
N GLY A 172 14.04 23.40 -8.74
CA GLY A 172 14.55 22.35 -7.86
C GLY A 172 15.15 22.90 -6.57
N LYS A 173 15.83 24.06 -6.63
CA LYS A 173 16.31 24.75 -5.43
C LYS A 173 15.17 25.16 -4.50
N LYS A 174 14.09 25.75 -5.03
CA LYS A 174 12.90 26.11 -4.23
C LYS A 174 12.24 24.89 -3.59
N THR A 175 12.18 23.77 -4.30
CA THR A 175 11.69 22.50 -3.74
C THR A 175 12.56 22.03 -2.58
N VAL A 176 13.88 22.04 -2.74
CA VAL A 176 14.82 21.67 -1.66
C VAL A 176 14.69 22.63 -0.48
N GLU A 177 14.61 23.94 -0.71
CA GLU A 177 14.40 24.95 0.34
C GLU A 177 13.11 24.68 1.13
N GLN A 178 12.01 24.36 0.44
CA GLN A 178 10.74 24.02 1.09
C GLN A 178 10.84 22.74 1.92
N ILE A 179 11.51 21.69 1.42
CA ILE A 179 11.77 20.46 2.17
C ILE A 179 12.52 20.77 3.48
N LEU A 180 13.60 21.56 3.38
CA LEU A 180 14.41 21.94 4.53
C LEU A 180 13.65 22.79 5.54
N GLN A 181 12.79 23.72 5.09
CA GLN A 181 11.92 24.50 5.97
C GLN A 181 10.94 23.62 6.76
N GLN A 182 10.29 22.67 6.09
CA GLN A 182 9.37 21.73 6.75
C GLN A 182 10.12 20.82 7.74
N GLN A 183 11.31 20.35 7.36
CA GLN A 183 12.16 19.54 8.23
C GLN A 183 12.55 20.30 9.51
N ALA A 184 12.97 21.56 9.40
CA ALA A 184 13.28 22.41 10.54
C ALA A 184 12.04 22.71 11.41
N GLY A 185 10.90 23.01 10.78
CA GLY A 185 9.64 23.25 11.47
C GLY A 185 9.15 22.03 12.26
N PHE A 186 9.36 20.83 11.74
CA PHE A 186 9.02 19.58 12.42
C PHE A 186 9.91 19.30 13.63
N GLN A 187 11.21 19.59 13.55
CA GLN A 187 12.14 19.44 14.68
C GLN A 187 11.78 20.37 15.85
N ASN A 188 11.30 21.58 15.59
CA ASN A 188 10.95 22.56 16.62
C ASN A 188 9.61 22.27 17.33
N LYS A 189 8.78 21.37 16.81
CA LYS A 189 7.49 20.97 17.41
C LYS A 189 7.58 19.74 18.32
N LYS A 190 8.74 19.08 18.37
CA LYS A 190 9.05 17.98 19.31
C LYS A 190 9.63 18.53 20.60
#